data_AF-A0A9E1WKD0-F1
#
_entry.id   AF-A0A9E1WKD0-F1
#
_cell.length_a   1.000
_cell.length_b   1.000
_cell.length_c   1.000
_cell.angle_alpha   90.00
_cell.angle_beta   90.00
_cell.angle_gamma   90.00
#
_symmetry.space_group_name_H-M   'P 1'
#
loop_
_entity.id
_entity.type
_entity.pdbx_description
1 polymer ?
#
loop_
_entity_poly.entity_id
_entity_poly.type
_entity_poly.pdbx_seq_one_letter_code
_entity_poly.pdbx_strand_id
1 'polypeptide(L)'
;NDVLDMGKIESGNIELEELVFDLEDMIISLTKTYEFLSKEANLNFNLELNLDGGSIIKGDQYRLQQILRNLLSNAFKFTGRGEVSMLIEKLENDSPDIIKGSDLTLLFEVTDTGKGISKDRLETIFNAFEQEDASITREFGGSGLGLAIVSRFCELMGGSISVTSKLGQGSTFKILLPFSRSTKEDIELLYQSKADITEKTMVSGKILVAEDNEVNAIISRGYLEAMGHSVTVVENGQLALEAVKRGDQIDAILMDIHMPVMDGVEATKEIRKLPQGRDVPIIAVTAEAIRDRVKVFLESGMDEVLTKPFTEIQLMRILLGIFGSEEDAGPSDITNKSSSSQPIEDFDIGDKKQMASFIAKVPKDRAEKLLRSAEDNLKTKMEDLWSGVNNSDVEAIKLASHTIRGSSGSLYAMRVSEIARIIQEEYQDIDKVRSLMPLIDDAATETIRWWKSI
;
A
#
# COMPACT_ATOMS: atom_id res chain seq x y z
N ASN A 1 1.11 7.48 2.33
CA ASN A 1 0.91 8.05 3.68
C ASN A 1 1.53 9.43 3.60
N ASP A 2 0.83 10.30 2.90
CA ASP A 2 1.44 11.36 2.10
C ASP A 2 1.95 12.52 2.97
N VAL A 3 1.47 12.62 4.20
CA VAL A 3 1.79 13.75 5.08
C VAL A 3 2.87 13.42 6.09
N LEU A 4 2.98 12.14 6.44
CA LEU A 4 4.21 11.55 6.98
C LEU A 4 5.39 11.77 6.03
N ASP A 5 5.16 11.54 4.73
CA ASP A 5 6.16 11.80 3.71
C ASP A 5 6.48 13.31 3.64
N MET A 6 5.48 14.22 3.62
CA MET A 6 5.73 15.67 3.65
C MET A 6 6.47 16.16 4.92
N GLY A 7 6.13 15.64 6.10
CA GLY A 7 6.83 15.99 7.35
C GLY A 7 8.29 15.51 7.38
N LYS A 8 8.58 14.33 6.82
CA LYS A 8 9.95 13.85 6.64
C LYS A 8 10.72 14.67 5.60
N ILE A 9 10.05 15.05 4.50
CA ILE A 9 10.57 15.94 3.46
C ILE A 9 10.98 17.31 4.03
N GLU A 10 10.08 17.95 4.79
CA GLU A 10 10.28 19.31 5.33
C GLU A 10 11.33 19.33 6.46
N SER A 11 11.42 18.24 7.23
CA SER A 11 12.45 18.07 8.27
C SER A 11 13.83 17.71 7.72
N GLY A 12 13.96 17.49 6.40
CA GLY A 12 15.21 17.11 5.74
C GLY A 12 15.68 15.68 6.05
N ASN A 13 14.83 14.83 6.64
CA ASN A 13 15.17 13.47 7.07
C ASN A 13 14.83 12.41 6.01
N ILE A 14 14.80 12.78 4.72
CA ILE A 14 14.65 11.81 3.63
C ILE A 14 16.01 11.54 3.04
N GLU A 15 16.48 10.32 3.29
CA GLU A 15 17.61 9.73 2.57
C GLU A 15 17.06 9.04 1.32
N LEU A 16 17.67 9.31 0.16
CA LEU A 16 17.39 8.60 -1.08
C LEU A 16 18.09 7.25 -1.03
N GLU A 17 17.38 6.20 -1.45
CA GLU A 17 17.99 4.89 -1.61
C GLU A 17 18.47 4.73 -3.05
N GLU A 18 19.72 4.31 -3.25
CA GLU A 18 20.25 3.99 -4.57
C GLU A 18 20.27 2.48 -4.76
N LEU A 19 19.32 1.97 -5.55
CA LEU A 19 19.14 0.54 -5.83
C LEU A 19 19.32 0.26 -7.32
N VAL A 20 19.85 -0.92 -7.66
CA VAL A 20 19.83 -1.46 -9.02
C VAL A 20 18.49 -2.15 -9.23
N PHE A 21 17.72 -1.72 -10.23
CA PHE A 21 16.41 -2.31 -10.51
C PHE A 21 16.09 -2.31 -12.02
N ASP A 22 15.18 -3.21 -12.40
CA ASP A 22 14.63 -3.26 -13.75
C ASP A 22 13.45 -2.29 -13.85
N LEU A 23 13.65 -1.19 -14.57
CA LEU A 23 12.65 -0.15 -14.76
C LEU A 23 11.44 -0.67 -15.52
N GLU A 24 11.63 -1.49 -16.54
CA GLU A 24 10.54 -1.99 -17.38
C GLU A 24 9.62 -2.91 -16.57
N ASP A 25 10.20 -3.87 -15.83
CA ASP A 25 9.45 -4.74 -14.91
C ASP A 25 8.65 -3.91 -13.89
N MET A 26 9.28 -2.87 -13.32
CA MET A 26 8.66 -2.00 -12.33
C MET A 26 7.45 -1.25 -12.92
N ILE A 27 7.62 -0.65 -14.10
CA ILE A 27 6.55 0.09 -14.78
C ILE A 27 5.40 -0.83 -15.14
N ILE A 28 5.67 -2.00 -15.75
CA ILE A 28 4.65 -2.98 -16.11
C ILE A 28 3.86 -3.43 -14.87
N SER A 29 4.55 -3.68 -13.74
CA SER A 29 3.89 -4.05 -12.49
C SER A 29 2.96 -2.95 -11.97
N LEU A 30 3.41 -1.68 -12.00
CA LEU A 30 2.62 -0.53 -11.59
C LEU A 30 1.39 -0.35 -12.49
N THR A 31 1.56 -0.45 -13.81
CA THR A 31 0.51 -0.14 -14.79
C THR A 31 -0.57 -1.20 -14.88
N LYS A 32 -0.31 -2.47 -14.53
CA LYS A 32 -1.33 -3.54 -14.47
C LYS A 32 -2.58 -3.15 -13.69
N THR A 33 -2.41 -2.46 -12.56
CA THR A 33 -3.55 -1.97 -11.76
C THR A 33 -4.37 -0.95 -12.53
N TYR A 34 -3.72 -0.06 -13.28
CA TYR A 34 -4.36 0.98 -14.09
C TYR A 34 -4.97 0.45 -15.39
N GLU A 35 -4.40 -0.61 -15.98
CA GLU A 35 -5.02 -1.35 -17.09
C GLU A 35 -6.34 -2.02 -16.66
N PHE A 36 -6.42 -2.51 -15.43
CA PHE A 36 -7.67 -3.01 -14.88
C PHE A 36 -8.66 -1.87 -14.65
N LEU A 37 -8.21 -0.76 -14.04
CA LEU A 37 -9.04 0.42 -13.79
C LEU A 37 -9.54 1.07 -15.09
N SER A 38 -8.77 1.05 -16.18
CA SER A 38 -9.16 1.64 -17.47
C SER A 38 -10.31 0.88 -18.11
N LYS A 39 -10.30 -0.46 -18.02
CA LYS A 39 -11.38 -1.33 -18.50
C LYS A 39 -12.68 -1.09 -17.74
N GLU A 40 -12.60 -0.94 -16.42
CA GLU A 40 -13.75 -0.61 -15.58
C GLU A 40 -14.28 0.81 -15.83
N ALA A 41 -13.38 1.77 -16.09
CA ALA A 41 -13.71 3.18 -16.34
C ALA A 41 -14.06 3.51 -17.80
N ASN A 42 -14.00 2.53 -18.72
CA ASN A 42 -14.16 2.71 -20.16
C ASN A 42 -13.25 3.83 -20.72
N LEU A 43 -12.01 3.87 -20.22
CA LEU A 43 -10.93 4.74 -20.67
C LEU A 43 -9.93 3.92 -21.47
N ASN A 44 -9.33 4.53 -22.48
CA ASN A 44 -8.15 3.95 -23.10
C ASN A 44 -6.94 4.25 -22.20
N PHE A 45 -6.15 3.22 -21.94
CA PHE A 45 -4.86 3.39 -21.27
C PHE A 45 -3.75 2.86 -22.16
N ASN A 46 -2.80 3.73 -22.49
CA ASN A 46 -1.68 3.40 -23.35
C ASN A 46 -0.36 3.61 -22.60
N LEU A 47 0.51 2.61 -22.67
CA LEU A 47 1.86 2.67 -22.15
C LEU A 47 2.84 2.60 -23.33
N GLU A 48 3.74 3.57 -23.42
CA GLU A 48 4.82 3.61 -24.38
C GLU A 48 6.18 3.65 -23.66
N LEU A 49 7.07 2.71 -24.00
CA LEU A 49 8.38 2.54 -23.39
C LEU A 49 9.48 2.61 -24.45
N ASN A 50 10.25 3.70 -24.43
CA ASN A 50 11.32 4.00 -25.37
C ASN A 50 12.66 4.10 -24.62
N LEU A 51 13.24 2.96 -24.25
CA LEU A 51 14.43 2.87 -23.37
C LEU A 51 15.73 2.43 -24.08
N ASP A 52 15.73 2.32 -25.41
CA ASP A 52 16.89 1.95 -26.25
C ASP A 52 17.73 0.75 -25.76
N GLY A 53 17.08 -0.30 -25.24
CA GLY A 53 17.72 -1.57 -24.92
C GLY A 53 18.44 -1.66 -23.57
N GLY A 54 18.16 -0.75 -22.63
CA GLY A 54 18.62 -0.87 -21.24
C GLY A 54 17.56 -0.44 -20.22
N SER A 55 16.82 -1.39 -19.65
CA SER A 55 15.83 -1.16 -18.59
C SER A 55 16.44 -1.15 -17.19
N ILE A 56 17.64 -1.72 -17.01
CA ILE A 56 18.25 -1.85 -15.68
C ILE A 56 19.04 -0.60 -15.34
N ILE A 57 18.61 0.12 -14.31
CA ILE A 57 19.16 1.41 -13.91
C ILE A 57 19.44 1.44 -12.40
N LYS A 58 20.21 2.44 -11.95
CA LYS A 58 20.35 2.75 -10.53
C LYS A 58 19.60 4.01 -10.15
N GLY A 59 18.88 3.94 -9.04
CA GLY A 59 18.20 5.07 -8.43
C GLY A 59 17.19 4.63 -7.37
N ASP A 60 16.36 5.56 -6.92
CA ASP A 60 15.34 5.28 -5.91
C ASP A 60 14.04 4.76 -6.57
N GLN A 61 13.93 3.43 -6.63
CA GLN A 61 12.77 2.75 -7.20
C GLN A 61 11.47 3.12 -6.46
N TYR A 62 11.51 3.26 -5.14
CA TYR A 62 10.32 3.46 -4.34
C TYR A 62 9.75 4.87 -4.53
N ARG A 63 10.63 5.90 -4.53
CA ARG A 63 10.20 7.29 -4.80
C ARG A 63 9.72 7.45 -6.23
N LEU A 64 10.37 6.80 -7.20
CA LEU A 64 9.88 6.76 -8.57
C LEU A 64 8.47 6.13 -8.65
N GLN A 65 8.24 4.99 -8.00
CA GLN A 65 6.90 4.37 -7.94
C GLN A 65 5.86 5.30 -7.31
N GLN A 66 6.21 5.99 -6.22
CA GLN A 66 5.31 6.93 -5.56
C GLN A 66 4.95 8.11 -6.48
N ILE A 67 5.93 8.68 -7.17
CA ILE A 67 5.75 9.74 -8.16
C ILE A 67 4.75 9.30 -9.23
N LEU A 68 5.02 8.17 -9.88
CA LEU A 68 4.24 7.69 -11.01
C LEU A 68 2.82 7.27 -10.61
N ARG A 69 2.66 6.64 -9.43
CA ARG A 69 1.34 6.30 -8.88
C ARG A 69 0.51 7.56 -8.65
N ASN A 70 1.10 8.63 -8.12
CA ASN A 70 0.39 9.89 -7.88
C ASN A 70 -0.05 10.55 -9.19
N LEU A 71 0.81 10.58 -10.20
CA LEU A 71 0.45 11.13 -11.51
C LEU A 71 -0.63 10.30 -12.21
N LEU A 72 -0.49 8.98 -12.27
CA LEU A 72 -1.47 8.09 -12.89
C LEU A 72 -2.83 8.15 -12.16
N SER A 73 -2.82 8.12 -10.83
CA SER A 73 -4.05 8.25 -10.05
C SER A 73 -4.76 9.57 -10.35
N ASN A 74 -4.03 10.68 -10.46
CA ASN A 74 -4.59 11.97 -10.86
C ASN A 74 -5.15 11.95 -12.29
N ALA A 75 -4.40 11.42 -13.27
CA ALA A 75 -4.85 11.35 -14.66
C ALA A 75 -6.17 10.56 -14.81
N PHE A 76 -6.25 9.38 -14.18
CA PHE A 76 -7.47 8.55 -14.16
C PHE A 76 -8.61 9.20 -13.37
N LYS A 77 -8.27 9.97 -12.33
CA LYS A 77 -9.24 10.70 -11.53
C LYS A 77 -9.88 11.86 -12.29
N PHE A 78 -9.10 12.61 -13.08
CA PHE A 78 -9.57 13.82 -13.78
C PHE A 78 -10.01 13.57 -15.22
N THR A 79 -9.82 12.35 -15.73
CA THR A 79 -10.31 11.91 -17.05
C THR A 79 -11.58 11.07 -16.90
N GLY A 80 -12.72 11.66 -17.25
CA GLY A 80 -14.00 10.94 -17.21
C GLY A 80 -14.25 10.06 -18.44
N ARG A 81 -13.77 10.48 -19.62
CA ARG A 81 -13.84 9.76 -20.90
C ARG A 81 -12.65 10.18 -21.75
N GLY A 82 -12.15 9.26 -22.56
CA GLY A 82 -11.02 9.50 -23.44
C GLY A 82 -9.87 8.56 -23.12
N GLU A 83 -8.68 9.13 -23.06
CA GLU A 83 -7.41 8.43 -22.94
C GLU A 83 -6.58 8.99 -21.80
N VAL A 84 -5.90 8.08 -21.09
CA VAL A 84 -4.74 8.34 -20.27
C VAL A 84 -3.57 7.61 -20.92
N SER A 85 -2.46 8.30 -21.15
CA SER A 85 -1.25 7.68 -21.66
C SER A 85 -0.06 7.96 -20.76
N MET A 86 0.87 7.01 -20.72
CA MET A 86 2.12 7.12 -20.03
C MET A 86 3.25 6.82 -21.02
N LEU A 87 4.15 7.78 -21.20
CA LEU A 87 5.35 7.67 -22.02
C LEU A 87 6.57 7.69 -21.11
N ILE A 88 7.46 6.72 -21.28
CA ILE A 88 8.80 6.77 -20.69
C ILE A 88 9.79 6.76 -21.84
N GLU A 89 10.62 7.80 -21.91
CA GLU A 89 11.60 7.97 -22.97
C GLU A 89 12.98 8.27 -22.39
N LYS A 90 13.99 7.56 -22.89
CA LYS A 90 15.38 7.94 -22.66
C LYS A 90 15.73 9.13 -23.55
N LEU A 91 16.16 10.23 -22.94
CA LEU A 91 16.60 11.40 -23.70
C LEU A 91 17.98 11.16 -24.31
N GLU A 92 18.14 11.58 -25.57
CA GLU A 92 19.42 11.58 -26.25
C GLU A 92 20.36 12.63 -25.67
N ASN A 93 21.67 12.38 -25.77
CA ASN A 93 22.71 13.18 -25.13
C ASN A 93 22.75 14.66 -25.60
N ASP A 94 22.22 14.94 -26.79
CA ASP A 94 22.13 16.27 -27.38
C ASP A 94 20.77 16.97 -27.16
N SER A 95 19.86 16.32 -26.43
CA SER A 95 18.57 16.91 -26.07
C SER A 95 18.76 18.21 -25.27
N PRO A 96 17.99 19.28 -25.59
CA PRO A 96 18.04 20.52 -24.82
C PRO A 96 17.58 20.34 -23.36
N ASP A 97 16.79 19.31 -23.09
CA ASP A 97 16.20 19.01 -21.78
C ASP A 97 17.05 18.06 -20.93
N ILE A 98 18.24 17.68 -21.40
CA ILE A 98 19.13 16.78 -20.66
C ILE A 98 19.63 17.42 -19.36
N ILE A 99 19.64 16.63 -18.28
CA ILE A 99 20.18 17.09 -17.00
C ILE A 99 21.70 17.01 -17.08
N LYS A 100 22.36 18.18 -17.12
CA LYS A 100 23.81 18.27 -17.27
C LYS A 100 24.54 17.54 -16.15
N GLY A 101 25.44 16.63 -16.54
CA GLY A 101 26.22 15.83 -15.60
C GLY A 101 25.52 14.53 -15.14
N SER A 102 24.33 14.22 -15.67
CA SER A 102 23.71 12.90 -15.49
C SER A 102 24.19 11.91 -16.55
N ASP A 103 24.33 10.63 -16.16
CA ASP A 103 24.72 9.53 -17.06
C ASP A 103 23.53 9.01 -17.90
N LEU A 104 22.31 9.24 -17.41
CA LEU A 104 21.05 8.90 -18.04
C LEU A 104 20.00 9.91 -17.56
N THR A 105 19.32 10.59 -18.49
CA THR A 105 18.11 11.36 -18.19
C THR A 105 16.91 10.62 -18.78
N LEU A 106 15.92 10.34 -17.95
CA LEU A 106 14.66 9.76 -18.39
C LEU A 106 13.54 10.81 -18.30
N LEU A 107 12.77 10.90 -19.38
CA LEU A 107 11.52 11.62 -19.46
C LEU A 107 10.38 10.67 -19.10
N PHE A 108 9.55 11.08 -18.15
CA PHE A 108 8.28 10.43 -17.84
C PHE A 108 7.17 11.44 -18.16
N GLU A 109 6.28 11.08 -19.08
CA GLU A 109 5.08 11.86 -19.35
C GLU A 109 3.84 11.07 -18.94
N VAL A 110 2.95 11.74 -18.21
CA VAL A 110 1.59 11.25 -18.00
C VAL A 110 0.65 12.25 -18.63
N THR A 111 -0.05 11.82 -19.67
CA THR A 111 -1.01 12.62 -20.41
C THR A 111 -2.41 12.11 -20.16
N ASP A 112 -3.31 13.04 -19.95
CA ASP A 112 -4.73 12.81 -19.73
C ASP A 112 -5.53 13.71 -20.66
N THR A 113 -6.70 13.25 -21.10
CA THR A 113 -7.62 14.01 -21.97
C THR A 113 -8.79 14.60 -21.18
N GLY A 114 -8.61 14.76 -19.87
CA GLY A 114 -9.61 15.17 -18.92
C GLY A 114 -9.93 16.66 -18.92
N LYS A 115 -10.35 17.16 -17.75
CA LYS A 115 -10.86 18.54 -17.61
C LYS A 115 -9.81 19.61 -17.88
N GLY A 116 -8.52 19.27 -17.81
CA GLY A 116 -7.42 20.22 -17.89
C GLY A 116 -7.41 21.21 -16.72
N ILE A 117 -6.39 22.06 -16.68
CA ILE A 117 -6.09 22.98 -15.58
C ILE A 117 -6.16 24.41 -16.11
N SER A 118 -6.73 25.30 -15.30
CA SER A 118 -6.82 26.73 -15.58
C SER A 118 -5.45 27.43 -15.53
N LYS A 119 -5.24 28.46 -16.36
CA LYS A 119 -3.91 29.11 -16.50
C LYS A 119 -3.42 29.77 -15.21
N ASP A 120 -4.34 30.33 -14.45
CA ASP A 120 -4.12 30.99 -13.17
C ASP A 120 -3.62 30.04 -12.06
N ARG A 121 -3.68 28.73 -12.28
CA ARG A 121 -3.31 27.72 -11.28
C ARG A 121 -2.08 26.90 -11.64
N LEU A 122 -1.61 26.96 -12.89
CA LEU A 122 -0.45 26.19 -13.32
C LEU A 122 0.81 26.49 -12.49
N GLU A 123 0.94 27.71 -11.98
CA GLU A 123 2.07 28.13 -11.13
C GLU A 123 1.97 27.61 -9.70
N THR A 124 0.78 27.16 -9.29
CA THR A 124 0.46 26.95 -7.89
C THR A 124 0.01 25.52 -7.58
N ILE A 125 -0.24 24.69 -8.60
CA ILE A 125 -0.62 23.27 -8.45
C ILE A 125 0.43 22.39 -7.74
N PHE A 126 1.68 22.84 -7.66
CA PHE A 126 2.75 22.14 -6.96
C PHE A 126 2.92 22.62 -5.51
N ASN A 127 2.20 23.67 -5.10
CA ASN A 127 2.20 24.12 -3.71
C ASN A 127 1.39 23.14 -2.86
N ALA A 128 1.88 22.89 -1.65
CA ALA A 128 1.16 22.08 -0.68
C ALA A 128 -0.22 22.70 -0.41
N PHE A 129 -1.25 21.85 -0.39
CA PHE A 129 -2.64 22.22 -0.05
C PHE A 129 -3.36 23.12 -1.07
N GLU A 130 -2.82 23.32 -2.26
CA GLU A 130 -3.51 24.06 -3.32
C GLU A 130 -4.46 23.16 -4.15
N GLN A 131 -5.73 23.54 -4.22
CA GLN A 131 -6.79 22.78 -4.91
C GLN A 131 -7.76 23.65 -5.73
N GLU A 132 -8.26 23.09 -6.84
CA GLU A 132 -8.96 23.82 -7.91
C GLU A 132 -10.35 24.39 -7.57
N ASP A 133 -11.03 23.91 -6.53
CA ASP A 133 -12.29 24.47 -6.03
C ASP A 133 -12.84 23.54 -4.95
N ALA A 134 -13.53 24.09 -3.94
CA ALA A 134 -14.25 23.30 -2.92
C ALA A 134 -15.35 22.37 -3.49
N SER A 135 -15.65 22.51 -4.79
CA SER A 135 -16.58 21.66 -5.54
C SER A 135 -15.92 20.40 -6.13
N ILE A 136 -14.64 20.46 -6.51
CA ILE A 136 -13.88 19.32 -7.07
C ILE A 136 -13.38 18.40 -5.95
N THR A 137 -13.11 18.95 -4.76
CA THR A 137 -12.79 18.19 -3.54
C THR A 137 -13.89 17.17 -3.20
N ARG A 138 -15.16 17.52 -3.44
CA ARG A 138 -16.32 16.64 -3.18
C ARG A 138 -16.51 15.52 -4.20
N GLU A 139 -16.00 15.69 -5.42
CA GLU A 139 -16.21 14.72 -6.51
C GLU A 139 -15.09 13.69 -6.58
N PHE A 140 -13.87 14.02 -6.12
CA PHE A 140 -12.71 13.17 -6.37
C PHE A 140 -11.67 12.99 -5.26
N GLY A 141 -11.78 13.59 -4.06
CA GLY A 141 -10.99 13.24 -2.85
C GLY A 141 -9.46 13.28 -2.99
N GLY A 142 -8.79 14.25 -2.37
CA GLY A 142 -7.32 14.30 -2.35
C GLY A 142 -6.82 15.29 -1.32
N SER A 143 -5.65 15.02 -0.74
CA SER A 143 -5.03 15.89 0.29
C SER A 143 -4.43 17.18 -0.28
N GLY A 144 -4.39 17.34 -1.61
CA GLY A 144 -3.67 18.45 -2.28
C GLY A 144 -2.15 18.35 -2.15
N LEU A 145 -1.64 17.30 -1.51
CA LEU A 145 -0.21 17.09 -1.29
C LEU A 145 0.43 16.21 -2.35
N GLY A 146 -0.36 15.45 -3.13
CA GLY A 146 0.16 14.52 -4.12
C GLY A 146 1.14 15.15 -5.10
N LEU A 147 0.79 16.29 -5.71
CA LEU A 147 1.67 17.00 -6.65
C LEU A 147 2.81 17.76 -5.95
N ALA A 148 2.60 18.25 -4.74
CA ALA A 148 3.66 18.87 -3.94
C ALA A 148 4.76 17.85 -3.55
N ILE A 149 4.35 16.65 -3.13
CA ILE A 149 5.25 15.52 -2.84
C ILE A 149 5.97 15.08 -4.11
N VAL A 150 5.26 14.98 -5.24
CA VAL A 150 5.87 14.67 -6.54
C VAL A 150 6.94 15.69 -6.89
N SER A 151 6.62 16.99 -6.82
CA SER A 151 7.58 18.07 -7.12
C SER A 151 8.81 17.96 -6.24
N ARG A 152 8.61 17.69 -4.95
CA ARG A 152 9.71 17.64 -3.99
C ARG A 152 10.57 16.38 -4.13
N PHE A 153 9.98 15.23 -4.46
CA PHE A 153 10.78 14.06 -4.81
C PHE A 153 11.55 14.26 -6.10
N CYS A 154 10.97 14.93 -7.11
CA CYS A 154 11.69 15.28 -8.32
C CYS A 154 12.91 16.16 -8.00
N GLU A 155 12.75 17.19 -7.17
CA GLU A 155 13.86 18.03 -6.71
C GLU A 155 14.93 17.25 -5.95
N LEU A 156 14.53 16.40 -4.99
CA LEU A 156 15.46 15.60 -4.18
C LEU A 156 16.27 14.64 -5.08
N MET A 157 15.62 14.03 -6.06
CA MET A 157 16.24 13.15 -7.04
C MET A 157 17.06 13.91 -8.10
N GLY A 158 17.19 15.24 -7.99
CA GLY A 158 17.99 16.07 -8.91
C GLY A 158 17.34 16.34 -10.26
N GLY A 159 16.03 16.12 -10.36
CA GLY A 159 15.22 16.33 -11.54
C GLY A 159 14.25 17.50 -11.46
N SER A 160 13.24 17.47 -12.33
CA SER A 160 12.20 18.50 -12.40
C SER A 160 10.86 17.92 -12.82
N ILE A 161 9.80 18.66 -12.49
CA ILE A 161 8.45 18.43 -13.00
C ILE A 161 7.94 19.70 -13.68
N SER A 162 7.19 19.53 -14.76
CA SER A 162 6.44 20.59 -15.42
C SER A 162 5.08 20.08 -15.86
N VAL A 163 4.17 21.02 -16.15
CA VAL A 163 2.83 20.71 -16.64
C VAL A 163 2.51 21.57 -17.85
N THR A 164 1.85 20.98 -18.83
CA THR A 164 1.15 21.70 -19.89
C THR A 164 -0.30 21.28 -19.86
N SER A 165 -1.22 22.22 -19.73
CA SER A 165 -2.63 21.88 -19.61
C SER A 165 -3.51 22.98 -20.17
N LYS A 166 -4.70 22.60 -20.63
CA LYS A 166 -5.72 23.53 -21.10
C LYS A 166 -7.11 23.01 -20.74
N LEU A 167 -7.92 23.90 -20.17
CA LEU A 167 -9.32 23.59 -19.82
C LEU A 167 -10.06 22.92 -21.00
N GLY A 168 -10.65 21.77 -20.70
CA GLY A 168 -11.40 20.90 -21.60
C GLY A 168 -10.56 20.10 -22.60
N GLN A 169 -9.22 20.16 -22.54
CA GLN A 169 -8.33 19.43 -23.45
C GLN A 169 -7.39 18.44 -22.74
N GLY A 170 -7.42 18.42 -21.40
CA GLY A 170 -6.57 17.56 -20.59
C GLY A 170 -5.24 18.20 -20.18
N SER A 171 -4.37 17.39 -19.58
CA SER A 171 -3.07 17.81 -19.04
C SER A 171 -1.98 16.81 -19.41
N THR A 172 -0.76 17.33 -19.56
CA THR A 172 0.45 16.54 -19.68
C THR A 172 1.41 16.97 -18.59
N PHE A 173 1.70 16.06 -17.67
CA PHE A 173 2.76 16.23 -16.68
C PHE A 173 4.03 15.60 -17.23
N LYS A 174 5.11 16.37 -17.26
CA LYS A 174 6.43 15.93 -17.71
C LYS A 174 7.39 15.95 -16.53
N ILE A 175 8.04 14.83 -16.28
CA ILE A 175 9.07 14.68 -15.26
C ILE A 175 10.38 14.32 -15.95
N LEU A 176 11.45 15.02 -15.58
CA LEU A 176 12.81 14.72 -16.00
C LEU A 176 13.59 14.28 -14.78
N LEU A 177 14.10 13.06 -14.78
CA LEU A 177 14.87 12.51 -13.66
C LEU A 177 16.23 11.97 -14.13
N PRO A 178 17.31 12.28 -13.40
CA PRO A 178 18.60 11.68 -13.64
C PRO A 178 18.67 10.29 -13.00
N PHE A 179 19.30 9.36 -13.69
CA PHE A 179 19.63 8.03 -13.20
C PHE A 179 21.07 7.68 -13.57
N SER A 180 21.60 6.66 -12.91
CA SER A 180 22.90 6.07 -13.27
C SER A 180 22.67 4.84 -14.12
N ARG A 181 23.49 4.64 -15.16
CA ARG A 181 23.47 3.40 -15.93
C ARG A 181 24.02 2.27 -15.07
N SER A 182 23.40 1.11 -15.18
CA SER A 182 23.95 -0.10 -14.55
C SER A 182 25.18 -0.58 -15.30
N THR A 183 26.20 -0.99 -14.57
CA THR A 183 27.36 -1.67 -15.14
C THR A 183 27.01 -3.12 -15.50
N LYS A 184 27.88 -3.80 -16.25
CA LYS A 184 27.72 -5.24 -16.50
C LYS A 184 27.71 -6.04 -15.19
N GLU A 185 28.53 -5.64 -14.22
CA GLU A 185 28.59 -6.26 -12.91
C GLU A 185 27.27 -6.10 -12.15
N ASP A 186 26.65 -4.91 -12.20
CA ASP A 186 25.34 -4.67 -11.58
C ASP A 186 24.23 -5.52 -12.20
N ILE A 187 24.25 -5.65 -13.53
CA ILE A 187 23.29 -6.47 -14.28
C ILE A 187 23.51 -7.95 -13.96
N GLU A 188 24.76 -8.40 -13.92
CA GLU A 188 25.12 -9.76 -13.52
C GLU A 188 24.72 -10.03 -12.07
N LEU A 189 24.92 -9.11 -11.13
CA LEU A 189 24.48 -9.25 -9.74
C LEU A 189 22.95 -9.29 -9.63
N LEU A 190 22.23 -8.44 -10.38
CA LEU A 190 20.77 -8.44 -10.39
C LEU A 190 20.24 -9.77 -10.95
N TYR A 191 20.79 -10.24 -12.06
CA TYR A 191 20.38 -11.51 -12.66
C TYR A 191 20.90 -12.74 -11.93
N GLN A 192 22.07 -12.71 -11.30
CA GLN A 192 22.55 -13.76 -10.39
C GLN A 192 21.63 -13.83 -9.18
N SER A 193 21.23 -12.69 -8.61
CA SER A 193 20.21 -12.71 -7.58
C SER A 193 18.92 -13.34 -8.10
N LYS A 194 18.39 -12.94 -9.28
CA LYS A 194 17.19 -13.55 -9.88
C LYS A 194 17.38 -15.04 -10.28
N ALA A 195 18.57 -15.47 -10.70
CA ALA A 195 18.86 -16.81 -11.20
C ALA A 195 19.24 -17.80 -10.08
N ASP A 196 20.02 -17.38 -9.09
CA ASP A 196 20.20 -18.09 -7.82
C ASP A 196 18.84 -18.27 -7.13
N ILE A 197 17.95 -17.30 -7.28
CA ILE A 197 16.56 -17.44 -6.85
C ILE A 197 15.83 -18.50 -7.71
N THR A 198 15.95 -18.45 -9.05
CA THR A 198 15.20 -19.33 -9.98
C THR A 198 15.69 -20.80 -10.01
N GLU A 199 17.00 -21.06 -9.89
CA GLU A 199 17.54 -22.42 -9.80
C GLU A 199 17.27 -23.06 -8.42
N LYS A 200 17.19 -22.23 -7.38
CA LYS A 200 16.93 -22.64 -6.00
C LYS A 200 15.41 -22.76 -5.71
N THR A 201 14.54 -22.26 -6.60
CA THR A 201 13.08 -22.52 -6.65
C THR A 201 12.68 -23.89 -7.22
N MET A 202 13.62 -24.80 -7.51
CA MET A 202 13.29 -26.21 -7.82
C MET A 202 12.74 -27.01 -6.61
N VAL A 203 12.48 -26.36 -5.47
CA VAL A 203 11.81 -26.96 -4.32
C VAL A 203 10.33 -26.52 -4.32
N SER A 204 9.50 -27.31 -4.99
CA SER A 204 8.04 -27.19 -4.85
C SER A 204 7.63 -27.56 -3.41
N GLY A 205 7.09 -26.60 -2.68
CA GLY A 205 6.57 -26.75 -1.33
C GLY A 205 5.05 -26.60 -1.25
N LYS A 206 4.43 -27.17 -0.21
CA LYS A 206 3.03 -26.99 0.16
C LYS A 206 2.91 -25.85 1.16
N ILE A 207 2.39 -24.72 0.71
CA ILE A 207 2.29 -23.50 1.51
C ILE A 207 0.84 -23.29 1.95
N LEU A 208 0.66 -23.09 3.25
CA LEU A 208 -0.61 -22.70 3.83
C LEU A 208 -0.64 -21.17 3.95
N VAL A 209 -1.60 -20.51 3.32
CA VAL A 209 -1.84 -19.07 3.44
C VAL A 209 -3.02 -18.87 4.37
N ALA A 210 -2.79 -18.29 5.54
CA ALA A 210 -3.83 -17.84 6.45
C ALA A 210 -4.04 -16.34 6.22
N GLU A 211 -5.09 -15.99 5.50
CA GLU A 211 -5.43 -14.62 5.11
C GLU A 211 -6.95 -14.51 5.03
N ASP A 212 -7.53 -13.59 5.81
CA ASP A 212 -8.97 -13.36 5.88
C ASP A 212 -9.48 -12.45 4.75
N ASN A 213 -8.59 -11.68 4.11
CA ASN A 213 -8.92 -10.84 2.96
C ASN A 213 -8.77 -11.61 1.63
N GLU A 214 -9.89 -11.80 0.94
CA GLU A 214 -9.94 -12.56 -0.32
C GLU A 214 -9.03 -11.99 -1.43
N VAL A 215 -8.86 -10.67 -1.53
CA VAL A 215 -7.99 -10.04 -2.54
C VAL A 215 -6.52 -10.32 -2.23
N ASN A 216 -6.11 -10.13 -0.97
CA ASN A 216 -4.75 -10.45 -0.54
C ASN A 216 -4.47 -11.95 -0.69
N ALA A 217 -5.46 -12.80 -0.40
CA ALA A 217 -5.35 -14.24 -0.56
C ALA A 217 -5.17 -14.63 -2.02
N ILE A 218 -5.90 -13.98 -2.95
CA ILE A 218 -5.73 -14.17 -4.41
C ILE A 218 -4.33 -13.74 -4.86
N ILE A 219 -3.84 -12.59 -4.40
CA ILE A 219 -2.51 -12.08 -4.76
C ILE A 219 -1.42 -13.02 -4.23
N SER A 220 -1.48 -13.35 -2.95
CA SER A 220 -0.53 -14.26 -2.29
C SER A 220 -0.50 -15.62 -2.98
N ARG A 221 -1.67 -16.19 -3.25
CA ARG A 221 -1.80 -17.45 -4.00
C ARG A 221 -1.21 -17.32 -5.40
N GLY A 222 -1.52 -16.25 -6.14
CA GLY A 222 -1.03 -16.03 -7.49
C GLY A 222 0.50 -15.97 -7.58
N TYR A 223 1.15 -15.26 -6.64
CA TYR A 223 2.61 -15.23 -6.56
C TYR A 223 3.20 -16.61 -6.22
N LEU A 224 2.67 -17.29 -5.21
CA LEU A 224 3.17 -18.60 -4.77
C LEU A 224 2.99 -19.70 -5.83
N GLU A 225 1.84 -19.72 -6.52
CA GLU A 225 1.58 -20.68 -7.60
C GLU A 225 2.47 -20.40 -8.82
N ALA A 226 2.76 -19.13 -9.14
CA ALA A 226 3.69 -18.76 -10.21
C ALA A 226 5.13 -19.24 -9.92
N MET A 227 5.51 -19.30 -8.64
CA MET A 227 6.79 -19.87 -8.17
C MET A 227 6.80 -21.41 -8.11
N GLY A 228 5.70 -22.09 -8.46
CA GLY A 228 5.62 -23.56 -8.49
C GLY A 228 5.21 -24.22 -7.17
N HIS A 229 4.74 -23.45 -6.19
CA HIS A 229 4.24 -23.98 -4.92
C HIS A 229 2.78 -24.45 -5.02
N SER A 230 2.42 -25.43 -4.19
CA SER A 230 1.01 -25.81 -3.98
C SER A 230 0.45 -24.99 -2.82
N VAL A 231 -0.64 -24.26 -3.04
CA VAL A 231 -1.17 -23.32 -2.05
C VAL A 231 -2.53 -23.78 -1.52
N THR A 232 -2.67 -23.83 -0.19
CA THR A 232 -3.96 -23.93 0.48
C THR A 232 -4.25 -22.61 1.18
N VAL A 233 -5.41 -22.03 0.93
CA VAL A 233 -5.83 -20.79 1.60
C VAL A 233 -6.83 -21.12 2.69
N VAL A 234 -6.62 -20.55 3.88
CA VAL A 234 -7.56 -20.56 5.00
C VAL A 234 -7.83 -19.14 5.47
N GLU A 235 -9.03 -18.89 5.95
CA GLU A 235 -9.52 -17.53 6.24
C GLU A 235 -9.23 -17.05 7.68
N ASN A 236 -8.54 -17.84 8.51
CA ASN A 236 -8.13 -17.44 9.85
C ASN A 236 -7.07 -18.34 10.49
N GLY A 237 -6.51 -17.89 11.62
CA GLY A 237 -5.51 -18.61 12.40
C GLY A 237 -6.01 -19.92 13.02
N GLN A 238 -7.31 -20.05 13.32
CA GLN A 238 -7.88 -21.26 13.92
C GLN A 238 -7.94 -22.39 12.88
N LEU A 239 -8.34 -22.08 11.65
CA LEU A 239 -8.30 -23.01 10.52
C LEU A 239 -6.87 -23.38 10.15
N ALA A 240 -5.93 -22.43 10.29
CA ALA A 240 -4.52 -22.72 10.12
C ALA A 240 -4.01 -23.71 11.17
N LEU A 241 -4.34 -23.49 12.44
CA LEU A 241 -4.06 -24.42 13.54
C LEU A 241 -4.70 -25.79 13.31
N GLU A 242 -5.94 -25.84 12.85
CA GLU A 242 -6.63 -27.09 12.54
C GLU A 242 -5.97 -27.86 11.39
N ALA A 243 -5.54 -27.17 10.34
CA ALA A 243 -4.81 -27.79 9.24
C ALA A 243 -3.51 -28.46 9.73
N VAL A 244 -2.74 -27.76 10.55
CA VAL A 244 -1.54 -28.36 11.18
C VAL A 244 -1.92 -29.54 12.07
N LYS A 245 -2.95 -29.40 12.92
CA LYS A 245 -3.39 -30.44 13.86
C LYS A 245 -3.93 -31.70 13.17
N ARG A 246 -4.52 -31.57 11.97
CA ARG A 246 -4.93 -32.72 11.15
C ARG A 246 -3.73 -33.50 10.60
N GLY A 247 -2.53 -32.93 10.64
CA GLY A 247 -1.33 -33.50 10.03
C GLY A 247 -1.28 -33.27 8.53
N ASP A 248 -1.90 -32.21 8.02
CA ASP A 248 -1.77 -31.81 6.62
C ASP A 248 -0.28 -31.54 6.35
N GLN A 249 0.24 -31.99 5.21
CA GLN A 249 1.63 -31.73 4.85
C GLN A 249 1.79 -30.26 4.47
N ILE A 250 2.46 -29.50 5.34
CA ILE A 250 2.67 -28.06 5.22
C ILE A 250 4.17 -27.80 5.39
N ASP A 251 4.80 -27.26 4.36
CA ASP A 251 6.24 -26.97 4.34
C ASP A 251 6.54 -25.52 4.75
N ALA A 252 5.57 -24.61 4.66
CA ALA A 252 5.62 -23.27 5.26
C ALA A 252 4.20 -22.68 5.44
N ILE A 253 4.07 -21.72 6.36
CA ILE A 253 2.82 -20.97 6.61
C ILE A 253 3.07 -19.49 6.37
N LEU A 254 2.27 -18.88 5.50
CA LEU A 254 2.17 -17.44 5.33
C LEU A 254 0.99 -16.98 6.20
N MET A 255 1.26 -16.36 7.34
CA MET A 255 0.28 -16.12 8.41
C MET A 255 0.01 -14.61 8.56
N ASP A 256 -1.18 -14.15 8.18
CA ASP A 256 -1.59 -12.80 8.53
C ASP A 256 -1.66 -12.63 10.05
N ILE A 257 -1.09 -11.55 10.56
CA ILE A 257 -1.14 -11.22 11.99
C ILE A 257 -2.56 -10.94 12.43
N HIS A 258 -3.34 -10.24 11.60
CA HIS A 258 -4.66 -9.76 11.99
C HIS A 258 -5.75 -10.51 11.25
N MET A 259 -6.23 -11.59 11.87
CA MET A 259 -7.31 -12.42 11.35
C MET A 259 -8.41 -12.64 12.41
N PRO A 260 -9.67 -12.87 12.00
CA PRO A 260 -10.77 -13.18 12.91
C PRO A 260 -10.59 -14.56 13.53
N VAL A 261 -11.39 -14.86 14.56
CA VAL A 261 -11.43 -16.14 15.30
C VAL A 261 -10.18 -16.40 16.14
N MET A 262 -9.01 -16.36 15.52
CA MET A 262 -7.71 -16.50 16.15
C MET A 262 -6.71 -15.72 15.31
N ASP A 263 -6.02 -14.80 15.96
CA ASP A 263 -5.00 -13.97 15.32
C ASP A 263 -3.74 -14.78 15.01
N GLY A 264 -2.86 -14.24 14.15
CA GLY A 264 -1.66 -14.95 13.72
C GLY A 264 -0.69 -15.26 14.86
N VAL A 265 -0.63 -14.40 15.88
CA VAL A 265 0.28 -14.55 17.05
C VAL A 265 -0.20 -15.67 17.96
N GLU A 266 -1.49 -15.70 18.26
CA GLU A 266 -2.12 -16.77 19.04
C GLU A 266 -2.08 -18.10 18.28
N ALA A 267 -2.42 -18.10 16.98
CA ALA A 267 -2.33 -19.27 16.12
C ALA A 267 -0.92 -19.84 16.12
N THR A 268 0.09 -18.99 16.00
CA THR A 268 1.50 -19.40 16.03
C THR A 268 1.86 -20.07 17.36
N LYS A 269 1.48 -19.47 18.49
CA LYS A 269 1.75 -20.05 19.82
C LYS A 269 1.10 -21.42 19.99
N GLU A 270 -0.13 -21.60 19.51
CA GLU A 270 -0.81 -22.91 19.57
C GLU A 270 -0.20 -23.92 18.59
N ILE A 271 0.15 -23.50 17.37
CA ILE A 271 0.82 -24.35 16.36
C ILE A 271 2.15 -24.87 16.91
N ARG A 272 2.94 -24.01 17.57
CA ARG A 272 4.24 -24.38 18.17
C ARG A 272 4.12 -25.39 19.32
N LYS A 273 2.95 -25.54 19.94
CA LYS A 273 2.70 -26.59 20.95
C LYS A 273 2.47 -27.97 20.33
N LEU A 274 2.13 -28.03 19.04
CA LEU A 274 1.89 -29.28 18.33
C LEU A 274 3.22 -29.87 17.84
N PRO A 275 3.46 -31.19 17.96
CA PRO A 275 4.68 -31.81 17.44
C PRO A 275 4.90 -31.57 15.94
N GLN A 276 3.80 -31.53 15.17
CA GLN A 276 3.81 -31.32 13.72
C GLN A 276 4.01 -29.84 13.33
N GLY A 277 3.75 -28.90 14.25
CA GLY A 277 3.83 -27.46 14.00
C GLY A 277 5.05 -26.81 14.63
N ARG A 278 5.89 -27.57 15.36
CA ARG A 278 7.04 -27.03 16.08
C ARG A 278 8.08 -26.39 15.16
N ASP A 279 8.38 -27.06 14.06
CA ASP A 279 9.49 -26.71 13.17
C ASP A 279 9.00 -26.23 11.78
N VAL A 280 7.68 -26.12 11.57
CA VAL A 280 7.12 -25.60 10.33
C VAL A 280 7.41 -24.09 10.25
N PRO A 281 8.09 -23.58 9.22
CA PRO A 281 8.34 -22.16 9.05
C PRO A 281 7.04 -21.33 9.02
N ILE A 282 6.94 -20.28 9.83
CA ILE A 282 5.79 -19.36 9.88
C ILE A 282 6.28 -17.94 9.60
N ILE A 283 5.83 -17.39 8.47
CA ILE A 283 6.12 -16.04 8.03
C ILE A 283 4.94 -15.15 8.43
N ALA A 284 5.19 -14.18 9.29
CA ALA A 284 4.22 -13.14 9.62
C ALA A 284 3.94 -12.27 8.41
N VAL A 285 2.68 -12.07 8.05
CA VAL A 285 2.28 -11.05 7.07
C VAL A 285 1.55 -9.94 7.81
N THR A 286 2.07 -8.72 7.74
CA THR A 286 1.55 -7.62 8.56
C THR A 286 1.53 -6.31 7.81
N ALA A 287 0.55 -5.46 8.07
CA ALA A 287 0.56 -4.06 7.61
C ALA A 287 1.49 -3.16 8.46
N GLU A 288 2.04 -3.68 9.56
CA GLU A 288 2.78 -2.91 10.56
C GLU A 288 4.25 -3.36 10.66
N ALA A 289 5.16 -2.56 10.11
CA ALA A 289 6.60 -2.84 10.03
C ALA A 289 7.45 -2.17 11.13
N ILE A 290 6.88 -1.91 12.30
CA ILE A 290 7.61 -1.20 13.37
C ILE A 290 8.48 -2.20 14.13
N ARG A 291 9.77 -1.88 14.31
CA ARG A 291 10.79 -2.70 15.01
C ARG A 291 10.29 -3.38 16.29
N ASP A 292 9.52 -2.66 17.11
CA ASP A 292 9.07 -3.15 18.41
C ASP A 292 7.98 -4.23 18.28
N ARG A 293 7.20 -4.24 17.20
CA ARG A 293 6.22 -5.30 16.90
C ARG A 293 6.83 -6.50 16.18
N VAL A 294 7.83 -6.28 15.32
CA VAL A 294 8.61 -7.37 14.71
C VAL A 294 9.16 -8.29 15.80
N LYS A 295 9.69 -7.71 16.89
CA LYS A 295 10.16 -8.48 18.04
C LYS A 295 9.06 -9.33 18.69
N VAL A 296 7.84 -8.80 18.83
CA VAL A 296 6.69 -9.54 19.38
C VAL A 296 6.31 -10.74 18.50
N PHE A 297 6.37 -10.58 17.17
CA PHE A 297 6.08 -11.66 16.23
C PHE A 297 7.12 -12.78 16.33
N LEU A 298 8.40 -12.43 16.34
CA LEU A 298 9.48 -13.41 16.49
C LEU A 298 9.45 -14.10 17.86
N GLU A 299 9.22 -13.36 18.95
CA GLU A 299 9.08 -13.93 20.30
C GLU A 299 7.84 -14.84 20.44
N SER A 300 6.84 -14.70 19.58
CA SER A 300 5.69 -15.61 19.54
C SER A 300 5.99 -16.96 18.89
N GLY A 301 7.14 -17.07 18.22
CA GLY A 301 7.60 -18.26 17.52
C GLY A 301 7.49 -18.19 16.00
N MET A 302 7.23 -17.01 15.42
CA MET A 302 7.32 -16.80 13.97
C MET A 302 8.78 -16.67 13.55
N ASP A 303 9.09 -17.08 12.32
CA ASP A 303 10.48 -17.17 11.84
C ASP A 303 10.88 -15.94 11.02
N GLU A 304 9.94 -15.35 10.27
CA GLU A 304 10.18 -14.21 9.38
C GLU A 304 9.00 -13.24 9.36
N VAL A 305 9.21 -12.01 8.86
CA VAL A 305 8.16 -10.98 8.74
C VAL A 305 8.13 -10.35 7.35
N LEU A 306 6.95 -10.35 6.72
CA LEU A 306 6.66 -9.74 5.43
C LEU A 306 5.63 -8.62 5.58
N THR A 307 5.93 -7.44 5.05
CA THR A 307 5.10 -6.25 5.20
C THR A 307 4.14 -6.07 4.02
N LYS A 308 2.86 -5.83 4.28
CA LYS A 308 1.86 -5.51 3.25
C LYS A 308 1.93 -4.03 2.84
N PRO A 309 1.75 -3.69 1.55
CA PRO A 309 1.75 -4.60 0.40
C PRO A 309 3.17 -5.12 0.10
N PHE A 310 3.29 -6.37 -0.33
CA PHE A 310 4.55 -6.97 -0.76
C PHE A 310 4.54 -7.33 -2.24
N THR A 311 5.73 -7.36 -2.83
CA THR A 311 5.95 -7.78 -4.22
C THR A 311 6.26 -9.28 -4.29
N GLU A 312 6.10 -9.86 -5.49
CA GLU A 312 6.49 -11.23 -5.80
C GLU A 312 7.96 -11.52 -5.40
N ILE A 313 8.88 -10.59 -5.70
CA ILE A 313 10.31 -10.73 -5.37
C ILE A 313 10.56 -10.74 -3.85
N GLN A 314 9.84 -9.93 -3.07
CA GLN A 314 9.99 -9.90 -1.62
C GLN A 314 9.54 -11.22 -0.97
N LEU A 315 8.38 -11.75 -1.40
CA LEU A 315 7.88 -13.04 -0.93
C LEU A 315 8.86 -14.17 -1.29
N MET A 316 9.35 -14.17 -2.54
CA MET A 316 10.29 -15.16 -3.05
C MET A 316 11.60 -15.22 -2.25
N ARG A 317 12.17 -14.07 -1.86
CA ARG A 317 13.41 -14.01 -1.05
C ARG A 317 13.26 -14.68 0.31
N ILE A 318 12.13 -14.46 0.99
CA ILE A 318 11.85 -15.09 2.29
C ILE A 318 11.74 -16.61 2.13
N LEU A 319 11.02 -17.07 1.11
CA LEU A 319 10.83 -18.51 0.88
C LEU A 319 12.12 -19.24 0.54
N LEU A 320 13.08 -18.58 -0.13
CA LEU A 320 14.39 -19.17 -0.40
C LEU A 320 15.26 -19.33 0.84
N GLY A 321 15.16 -18.41 1.81
CA GLY A 321 15.80 -18.59 3.11
C GLY A 321 15.23 -19.79 3.88
N ILE A 322 13.96 -20.11 3.63
CA ILE A 322 13.23 -21.20 4.29
C ILE A 322 13.46 -22.56 3.61
N PHE A 323 13.45 -22.61 2.27
CA PHE A 323 13.58 -23.84 1.50
C PHE A 323 15.02 -24.13 1.02
N GLY A 324 15.95 -23.20 1.19
CA GLY A 324 17.37 -23.37 0.86
C GLY A 324 18.12 -24.19 1.92
N SER A 325 18.97 -25.13 1.48
CA SER A 325 19.81 -25.95 2.37
C SER A 325 20.82 -25.12 3.18
N GLU A 326 21.00 -25.48 4.45
CA GLU A 326 21.80 -24.87 5.55
C GLU A 326 23.30 -24.59 5.29
N GLU A 327 23.82 -24.61 4.06
CA GLU A 327 25.27 -24.49 3.86
C GLU A 327 25.83 -23.05 3.76
N ASP A 328 25.02 -21.98 3.87
CA ASP A 328 25.58 -20.60 3.75
C ASP A 328 24.91 -19.51 4.62
N ALA A 329 24.34 -19.85 5.78
CA ALA A 329 23.85 -18.84 6.73
C ALA A 329 24.99 -18.19 7.53
N GLY A 330 25.67 -17.21 6.93
CA GLY A 330 26.41 -16.18 7.68
C GLY A 330 25.45 -15.18 8.35
N PRO A 331 25.81 -14.60 9.51
CA PRO A 331 24.88 -13.82 10.32
C PRO A 331 24.51 -12.50 9.62
N SER A 332 23.22 -12.30 9.34
CA SER A 332 22.68 -11.05 8.79
C SER A 332 22.03 -10.24 9.91
N ASP A 333 22.61 -9.09 10.18
CA ASP A 333 22.29 -8.16 11.27
C ASP A 333 21.74 -6.88 10.65
N ILE A 334 20.41 -6.66 10.60
CA ILE A 334 19.84 -5.33 10.31
C ILE A 334 18.58 -5.06 11.13
N THR A 335 18.63 -3.94 11.84
CA THR A 335 17.54 -3.32 12.57
C THR A 335 17.50 -1.78 12.24
N ASN A 336 16.32 -1.10 12.11
CA ASN A 336 15.85 0.38 12.31
C ASN A 336 15.59 1.25 11.05
N LYS A 337 14.70 2.29 10.98
CA LYS A 337 13.93 3.18 11.95
C LYS A 337 12.78 4.06 11.28
N SER A 338 11.72 4.48 12.04
CA SER A 338 11.03 5.85 12.15
C SER A 338 9.67 6.33 11.46
N SER A 339 8.94 7.30 12.12
CA SER A 339 7.45 7.65 12.27
C SER A 339 6.89 9.11 11.90
N SER A 340 5.57 9.47 12.20
CA SER A 340 4.79 10.81 12.40
C SER A 340 3.56 11.45 11.55
N SER A 341 2.28 11.50 12.09
CA SER A 341 1.11 12.52 12.18
C SER A 341 0.34 13.36 11.07
N GLN A 342 -1.04 13.44 11.08
CA GLN A 342 -1.98 14.42 10.38
C GLN A 342 -3.34 14.75 11.12
N PRO A 343 -4.08 15.90 10.85
CA PRO A 343 -5.36 16.29 11.49
C PRO A 343 -6.68 15.66 10.97
N ILE A 344 -7.69 15.55 11.84
CA ILE A 344 -8.84 14.64 11.76
C ILE A 344 -10.03 15.09 10.88
N GLU A 345 -10.29 16.39 10.79
CA GLU A 345 -11.52 16.92 10.18
C GLU A 345 -11.53 16.84 8.64
N ASP A 346 -10.37 16.56 8.04
CA ASP A 346 -10.14 16.52 6.58
C ASP A 346 -10.29 15.14 5.95
N PHE A 347 -10.68 14.11 6.72
CA PHE A 347 -10.90 12.79 6.16
C PHE A 347 -12.29 12.68 5.55
N ASP A 348 -12.39 12.11 4.35
CA ASP A 348 -13.67 11.82 3.72
C ASP A 348 -14.44 10.76 4.52
N ILE A 349 -15.78 10.88 4.59
CA ILE A 349 -16.67 9.94 5.29
C ILE A 349 -16.32 8.49 4.91
N GLY A 350 -16.01 8.25 3.63
CA GLY A 350 -15.37 7.04 3.15
C GLY A 350 -14.98 7.05 1.67
N ASP A 351 -14.22 6.04 1.25
CA ASP A 351 -13.78 5.86 -0.14
C ASP A 351 -14.91 5.28 -0.99
N LYS A 352 -15.67 6.19 -1.60
CA LYS A 352 -16.81 5.89 -2.49
C LYS A 352 -16.42 5.02 -3.68
N LYS A 353 -15.19 5.11 -4.19
CA LYS A 353 -14.75 4.37 -5.39
C LYS A 353 -14.40 2.93 -5.05
N GLN A 354 -13.65 2.71 -3.97
CA GLN A 354 -13.38 1.36 -3.49
C GLN A 354 -14.66 0.67 -2.99
N MET A 355 -15.54 1.41 -2.30
CA MET A 355 -16.85 0.89 -1.89
C MET A 355 -17.72 0.48 -3.09
N ALA A 356 -17.81 1.30 -4.14
CA ALA A 356 -18.56 0.93 -5.34
C ALA A 356 -17.97 -0.31 -6.05
N SER A 357 -16.63 -0.41 -6.14
CA SER A 357 -15.92 -1.58 -6.72
C SER A 357 -16.15 -2.85 -5.91
N PHE A 358 -16.19 -2.74 -4.58
CA PHE A 358 -16.51 -3.82 -3.67
C PHE A 358 -17.95 -4.29 -3.84
N ILE A 359 -18.93 -3.39 -3.82
CA ILE A 359 -20.36 -3.72 -3.99
C ILE A 359 -20.64 -4.32 -5.37
N ALA A 360 -19.87 -3.95 -6.41
CA ALA A 360 -20.01 -4.52 -7.75
C ALA A 360 -19.50 -5.97 -7.86
N LYS A 361 -18.55 -6.38 -7.01
CA LYS A 361 -17.93 -7.73 -7.03
C LYS A 361 -18.60 -8.70 -6.06
N VAL A 362 -19.47 -8.21 -5.19
CA VAL A 362 -20.16 -8.98 -4.16
C VAL A 362 -21.65 -9.06 -4.48
N PRO A 363 -22.30 -10.24 -4.38
CA PRO A 363 -23.75 -10.35 -4.56
C PRO A 363 -24.54 -9.36 -3.69
N LYS A 364 -25.55 -8.71 -4.27
CA LYS A 364 -26.29 -7.58 -3.67
C LYS A 364 -26.88 -7.89 -2.28
N ASP A 365 -27.42 -9.09 -2.09
CA ASP A 365 -27.96 -9.57 -0.82
C ASP A 365 -26.89 -9.67 0.28
N ARG A 366 -25.66 -10.06 -0.09
CA ARG A 366 -24.52 -10.12 0.83
C ARG A 366 -23.99 -8.72 1.16
N ALA A 367 -23.88 -7.84 0.15
CA ALA A 367 -23.49 -6.44 0.32
C ALA A 367 -24.42 -5.69 1.30
N GLU A 368 -25.75 -5.79 1.11
CA GLU A 368 -26.73 -5.18 2.01
C GLU A 368 -26.62 -5.70 3.45
N LYS A 369 -26.37 -7.01 3.63
CA LYS A 369 -26.20 -7.63 4.95
C LYS A 369 -24.92 -7.14 5.64
N LEU A 370 -23.82 -7.00 4.90
CA LEU A 370 -22.54 -6.49 5.41
C LEU A 370 -22.65 -5.03 5.86
N LEU A 371 -23.26 -4.16 5.05
CA LEU A 371 -23.45 -2.75 5.39
C LEU A 371 -24.36 -2.56 6.63
N ARG A 372 -25.44 -3.35 6.75
CA ARG A 372 -26.29 -3.35 7.95
C ARG A 372 -25.53 -3.81 9.19
N SER A 373 -24.76 -4.89 9.08
CA SER A 373 -23.94 -5.39 10.19
C SER A 373 -22.88 -4.38 10.63
N ALA A 374 -22.30 -3.65 9.67
CA ALA A 374 -21.31 -2.61 9.94
C ALA A 374 -21.93 -1.40 10.65
N GLU A 375 -23.12 -0.96 10.23
CA GLU A 375 -23.89 0.08 10.93
C GLU A 375 -24.17 -0.30 12.40
N ASP A 376 -24.70 -1.50 12.64
CA ASP A 376 -25.07 -1.93 14.00
C ASP A 376 -23.83 -2.06 14.90
N ASN A 377 -22.73 -2.57 14.36
CA ASN A 377 -21.45 -2.66 15.06
C ASN A 377 -20.90 -1.27 15.39
N LEU A 378 -20.92 -0.34 14.42
CA LEU A 378 -20.44 1.02 14.63
C LEU A 378 -21.24 1.72 15.74
N LYS A 379 -22.58 1.64 15.74
CA LYS A 379 -23.40 2.22 16.81
C LYS A 379 -23.07 1.64 18.18
N THR A 380 -22.99 0.31 18.27
CA THR A 380 -22.68 -0.39 19.52
C THR A 380 -21.31 0.05 20.06
N LYS A 381 -20.31 0.15 19.18
CA LYS A 381 -18.97 0.55 19.60
C LYS A 381 -18.86 2.02 19.95
N MET A 382 -19.69 2.89 19.37
CA MET A 382 -19.81 4.28 19.80
C MET A 382 -20.42 4.40 21.20
N GLU A 383 -21.42 3.58 21.55
CA GLU A 383 -21.97 3.50 22.91
C GLU A 383 -20.92 2.99 23.91
N ASP A 384 -20.17 1.95 23.55
CA ASP A 384 -19.05 1.42 24.36
C ASP A 384 -17.97 2.49 24.58
N LEU A 385 -17.61 3.23 23.53
CA LEU A 385 -16.62 4.31 23.59
C LEU A 385 -17.07 5.43 24.54
N TRP A 386 -18.33 5.86 24.45
CA TRP A 386 -18.91 6.84 25.37
C TRP A 386 -18.96 6.35 26.82
N SER A 387 -19.34 5.10 27.04
CA SER A 387 -19.33 4.48 28.37
C SER A 387 -17.91 4.46 28.96
N GLY A 388 -16.91 4.11 28.15
CA GLY A 388 -15.50 4.14 28.54
C GLY A 388 -15.03 5.53 28.95
N VAL A 389 -15.36 6.57 28.17
CA VAL A 389 -15.00 7.96 28.47
C VAL A 389 -15.70 8.50 29.72
N ASN A 390 -16.96 8.15 29.96
CA ASN A 390 -17.72 8.61 31.12
C ASN A 390 -17.29 7.95 32.42
N ASN A 391 -16.87 6.69 32.36
CA ASN A 391 -16.40 5.93 33.52
C ASN A 391 -14.88 5.97 33.70
N SER A 392 -14.15 6.68 32.84
CA SER A 392 -12.68 6.72 32.81
C SER A 392 -12.03 5.33 32.66
N ASP A 393 -12.68 4.43 31.92
CA ASP A 393 -12.21 3.08 31.63
C ASP A 393 -11.36 3.07 30.35
N VAL A 394 -10.04 3.14 30.54
CA VAL A 394 -9.03 3.26 29.49
C VAL A 394 -8.99 2.02 28.57
N GLU A 395 -9.24 0.82 29.11
CA GLU A 395 -9.25 -0.40 28.30
C GLU A 395 -10.51 -0.48 27.43
N ALA A 396 -11.66 -0.02 27.95
CA ALA A 396 -12.88 0.10 27.15
C ALA A 396 -12.72 1.11 25.99
N ILE A 397 -12.06 2.25 26.22
CA ILE A 397 -11.77 3.27 25.19
C ILE A 397 -10.86 2.68 24.09
N LYS A 398 -9.79 1.99 24.49
CA LYS A 398 -8.82 1.38 23.56
C LYS A 398 -9.47 0.30 22.69
N LEU A 399 -10.29 -0.56 23.29
CA LEU A 399 -10.96 -1.64 22.58
C LEU A 399 -12.03 -1.12 21.62
N ALA A 400 -12.84 -0.14 22.06
CA ALA A 400 -13.86 0.47 21.23
C ALA A 400 -13.24 1.24 20.04
N SER A 401 -12.19 2.05 20.25
CA SER A 401 -11.53 2.80 19.17
C SER A 401 -10.78 1.89 18.19
N HIS A 402 -10.11 0.84 18.66
CA HIS A 402 -9.49 -0.16 17.78
C HIS A 402 -10.51 -0.86 16.87
N THR A 403 -11.66 -1.23 17.44
CA THR A 403 -12.73 -1.90 16.68
C THR A 403 -13.36 -0.97 15.66
N ILE A 404 -13.64 0.29 16.03
CA ILE A 404 -14.18 1.30 15.11
C ILE A 404 -13.20 1.53 13.96
N ARG A 405 -11.89 1.63 14.24
CA ARG A 405 -10.85 1.77 13.22
C ARG A 405 -10.87 0.65 12.19
N GLY A 406 -10.77 -0.60 12.66
CA GLY A 406 -10.69 -1.76 11.76
C GLY A 406 -11.96 -2.02 10.97
N SER A 407 -13.11 -2.04 11.67
CA SER A 407 -14.40 -2.38 11.04
C SER A 407 -14.90 -1.30 10.08
N SER A 408 -14.60 -0.04 10.35
CA SER A 408 -14.97 1.06 9.46
C SER A 408 -14.00 1.13 8.27
N GLY A 409 -12.69 0.92 8.50
CA GLY A 409 -11.68 0.97 7.44
C GLY A 409 -11.82 -0.14 6.40
N SER A 410 -12.23 -1.35 6.81
CA SER A 410 -12.46 -2.48 5.88
C SER A 410 -13.65 -2.26 4.95
N LEU A 411 -14.61 -1.43 5.36
CA LEU A 411 -15.72 -0.94 4.56
C LEU A 411 -15.52 0.52 4.16
N TYR A 412 -14.25 0.87 3.98
CA TYR A 412 -13.80 2.11 3.37
C TYR A 412 -14.31 3.38 4.07
N ALA A 413 -14.82 3.32 5.29
CA ALA A 413 -15.25 4.47 6.08
C ALA A 413 -14.04 5.14 6.75
N MET A 414 -13.28 5.85 5.93
CA MET A 414 -11.95 6.38 6.22
C MET A 414 -11.94 7.38 7.38
N ARG A 415 -12.88 8.33 7.42
CA ARG A 415 -12.89 9.35 8.49
C ARG A 415 -13.05 8.76 9.87
N VAL A 416 -14.14 8.04 10.10
CA VAL A 416 -14.41 7.46 11.43
C VAL A 416 -13.29 6.48 11.83
N SER A 417 -12.69 5.78 10.86
CA SER A 417 -11.55 4.90 11.09
C SER A 417 -10.32 5.66 11.62
N GLU A 418 -10.04 6.80 11.02
CA GLU A 418 -8.88 7.62 11.37
C GLU A 418 -9.06 8.42 12.66
N ILE A 419 -10.28 8.93 12.94
CA ILE A 419 -10.57 9.53 14.26
C ILE A 419 -10.36 8.48 15.35
N ALA A 420 -10.82 7.25 15.09
CA ALA A 420 -10.63 6.15 16.01
C ALA A 420 -9.16 5.74 16.17
N ARG A 421 -8.33 5.85 15.12
CA ARG A 421 -6.86 5.70 15.24
C ARG A 421 -6.28 6.73 16.22
N ILE A 422 -6.72 7.98 16.12
CA ILE A 422 -6.17 9.06 16.95
C ILE A 422 -6.66 8.94 18.40
N ILE A 423 -7.93 8.58 18.61
CA ILE A 423 -8.43 8.21 19.94
C ILE A 423 -7.63 7.02 20.51
N GLN A 424 -7.23 6.06 19.66
CA GLN A 424 -6.41 4.94 20.08
C GLN A 424 -4.96 5.33 20.43
N GLU A 425 -4.40 6.38 19.82
CA GLU A 425 -3.07 6.90 20.18
C GLU A 425 -3.10 7.67 21.49
N GLU A 426 -4.23 8.31 21.78
CA GLU A 426 -4.40 9.21 22.93
C GLU A 426 -5.20 8.58 24.08
N TYR A 427 -5.54 7.29 24.00
CA TYR A 427 -6.49 6.61 24.90
C TYR A 427 -6.17 6.71 26.41
N GLN A 428 -4.90 6.94 26.77
CA GLN A 428 -4.45 7.13 28.15
C GLN A 428 -4.75 8.54 28.70
N ASP A 429 -4.97 9.52 27.82
CA ASP A 429 -5.36 10.89 28.16
C ASP A 429 -6.87 11.05 27.94
N ILE A 430 -7.64 10.78 29.00
CA ILE A 430 -9.12 10.77 28.94
C ILE A 430 -9.69 12.15 28.59
N ASP A 431 -9.04 13.24 29.01
CA ASP A 431 -9.53 14.58 28.69
C ASP A 431 -9.31 14.91 27.21
N LYS A 432 -8.19 14.46 26.65
CA LYS A 432 -7.94 14.56 25.20
C LYS A 432 -8.88 13.67 24.39
N VAL A 433 -9.14 12.43 24.83
CA VAL A 433 -10.16 11.56 24.19
C VAL A 433 -11.55 12.19 24.27
N ARG A 434 -11.93 12.75 25.43
CA ARG A 434 -13.23 13.41 25.61
C ARG A 434 -13.42 14.59 24.67
N SER A 435 -12.32 15.29 24.32
CA SER A 435 -12.35 16.37 23.32
C SER A 435 -12.57 15.88 21.88
N LEU A 436 -12.28 14.60 21.58
CA LEU A 436 -12.45 13.97 20.27
C LEU A 436 -13.83 13.30 20.10
N MET A 437 -14.57 13.08 21.19
CA MET A 437 -15.87 12.40 21.17
C MET A 437 -16.91 13.06 20.24
N PRO A 438 -17.08 14.40 20.22
CA PRO A 438 -17.99 15.04 19.27
C PRO A 438 -17.61 14.78 17.80
N LEU A 439 -16.32 14.74 17.49
CA LEU A 439 -15.82 14.52 16.14
C LEU A 439 -16.11 13.10 15.64
N ILE A 440 -15.89 12.09 16.49
CA ILE A 440 -16.17 10.71 16.12
C ILE A 440 -17.67 10.40 16.06
N ASP A 441 -18.51 11.07 16.86
CA ASP A 441 -19.98 10.97 16.78
C ASP A 441 -20.51 11.49 15.43
N ASP A 442 -20.02 12.65 14.99
CA ASP A 442 -20.37 13.24 13.71
C ASP A 442 -19.86 12.35 12.56
N ALA A 443 -18.64 11.82 12.69
CA ALA A 443 -18.10 10.86 11.74
C ALA A 443 -18.94 9.60 11.62
N ALA A 444 -19.29 8.97 12.74
CA ALA A 444 -20.10 7.75 12.75
C ALA A 444 -21.50 7.98 12.17
N THR A 445 -22.14 9.10 12.52
CA THR A 445 -23.49 9.43 12.03
C THR A 445 -23.50 9.62 10.51
N GLU A 446 -22.48 10.28 9.96
CA GLU A 446 -22.36 10.49 8.53
C GLU A 446 -21.98 9.21 7.78
N THR A 447 -21.11 8.37 8.34
CA THR A 447 -20.78 7.05 7.81
C THR A 447 -22.01 6.16 7.71
N ILE A 448 -22.86 6.13 8.75
CA ILE A 448 -24.10 5.34 8.73
C ILE A 448 -25.08 5.84 7.68
N ARG A 449 -25.25 7.17 7.53
CA ARG A 449 -26.07 7.73 6.45
C ARG A 449 -25.53 7.37 5.08
N TRP A 450 -24.20 7.36 4.93
CA TRP A 450 -23.55 7.02 3.68
C TRP A 450 -23.71 5.54 3.32
N TRP A 451 -23.48 4.62 4.25
CA TRP A 451 -23.70 3.18 4.01
C TRP A 451 -25.15 2.85 3.66
N LYS A 452 -26.14 3.54 4.22
CA LYS A 452 -27.55 3.37 3.84
C LYS A 452 -27.91 3.89 2.45
N SER A 453 -27.06 4.75 1.88
CA SER A 453 -27.28 5.35 0.56
C SER A 453 -26.71 4.51 -0.59
N ILE A 454 -25.91 3.50 -0.24
CA ILE A 454 -25.33 2.48 -1.13
C ILE A 454 -26.31 1.32 -1.24
#